data_AF-A0A9V1E642-F1
#
_entry.id   AF-A0A9V1E642-F1
#
_cell.length_a   1.000
_cell.length_b   1.000
_cell.length_c   1.000
_cell.angle_alpha   90.00
_cell.angle_beta   90.00
_cell.angle_gamma   90.00
#
_symmetry.space_group_name_H-M   'P 1'
#
loop_
_entity.id
_entity.type
_entity.pdbx_description
1 polymer ?
#
loop_
_entity_poly.entity_id
_entity_poly.type
_entity_poly.pdbx_seq_one_letter_code
_entity_poly.pdbx_strand_id
1 'polypeptide(L)'
;MAARAGFQSVAPSGGAGASGGAGAAAALGPGGTPGPPVRMGPAPGQGLYRSPMPGAAYPRPGMLPGSRMTPQGPSMGPPGYGGNPSVRPGLAQSGMDQSRKRPAPQQIQQVQQQAVQNRNHNAKKKKMADKILPQRIRELVPESQAYMDLLAFERKLDQTIMRKRLDIQEALKRPIKQKRKLRIFISNTFNPAKSDAEDGEGTVASWELRVEGRLLEDSALSKYDATKQKRKFSSFFKSLVIELDKDLYGPDNHLVEWHRTATTQETDGFQVKRPGDVNVRCTVLLMLDYQPPQFKLDPRLARLLGIHTQTRPVIIQALWQYIKTHKLQDPHEREFVICDKYLQQIFESQRMKFSEIPQRLHALLMPPEPIIINHVISVDPNDQKKTACYDIDVEVDDTLKTQMNSFLLSTASQQEIATLDNKIHETIETINQLKTQREFMLSFARDPQGFINDWLQSQCRDLKTMTDVVGNPEEERRAEFYFQPWAQEAVCRYFYSKVQQRRQELEQALGIRNT
;
A
#
# COMPACT_ATOMS: atom_id res chain seq x y z
N MET A 1 23.16 -50.96 -14.11
CA MET A 1 21.69 -51.15 -14.12
C MET A 1 21.10 -50.34 -12.97
N ALA A 2 20.02 -49.61 -13.25
CA ALA A 2 19.38 -48.67 -12.34
C ALA A 2 18.68 -49.35 -11.16
N ALA A 3 18.68 -48.70 -9.98
CA ALA A 3 17.58 -48.82 -9.03
C ALA A 3 17.52 -47.57 -8.12
N ARG A 4 16.42 -46.82 -8.28
CA ARG A 4 15.94 -45.79 -7.34
C ARG A 4 15.58 -46.45 -6.01
N ALA A 5 15.87 -45.80 -4.89
CA ALA A 5 15.20 -46.06 -3.62
C ALA A 5 14.69 -44.73 -3.04
N GLY A 6 13.37 -44.64 -2.87
CA GLY A 6 12.66 -43.46 -2.38
C GLY A 6 12.56 -43.40 -0.87
N PHE A 7 12.27 -42.20 -0.37
CA PHE A 7 11.95 -41.93 1.03
C PHE A 7 10.57 -42.48 1.42
N GLN A 8 10.47 -43.17 2.55
CA GLN A 8 9.21 -43.47 3.23
C GLN A 8 9.01 -42.57 4.44
N SER A 9 7.80 -42.03 4.57
CA SER A 9 7.33 -41.24 5.72
C SER A 9 6.43 -42.12 6.59
N VAL A 10 6.60 -42.02 7.92
CA VAL A 10 5.77 -42.72 8.89
C VAL A 10 4.97 -41.68 9.67
N ALA A 11 3.64 -41.77 9.63
CA ALA A 11 2.72 -40.97 10.43
C ALA A 11 2.43 -41.67 11.77
N PRO A 12 2.23 -40.95 12.88
CA PRO A 12 1.75 -41.55 14.12
C PRO A 12 0.22 -41.65 14.13
N SER A 13 -0.24 -42.80 14.62
CA SER A 13 -1.62 -43.20 14.86
C SER A 13 -2.28 -42.37 15.96
N GLY A 14 -3.51 -41.91 15.69
CA GLY A 14 -4.40 -41.30 16.67
C GLY A 14 -5.17 -42.36 17.45
N GLY A 15 -5.13 -42.28 18.78
CA GLY A 15 -5.97 -43.03 19.70
C GLY A 15 -6.83 -42.07 20.51
N ALA A 16 -8.14 -42.19 20.35
CA ALA A 16 -9.17 -41.41 21.04
C ALA A 16 -9.35 -41.89 22.49
N GLY A 17 -9.64 -40.95 23.39
CA GLY A 17 -10.09 -41.20 24.76
C GLY A 17 -11.02 -40.08 25.19
N ALA A 18 -12.25 -40.44 25.56
CA ALA A 18 -13.39 -39.55 25.75
C ALA A 18 -13.66 -39.17 27.21
N SER A 19 -14.42 -38.07 27.36
CA SER A 19 -15.49 -37.82 28.34
C SER A 19 -15.19 -37.26 29.74
N GLY A 20 -16.11 -36.37 30.17
CA GLY A 20 -16.29 -35.77 31.50
C GLY A 20 -16.00 -34.26 31.49
N GLY A 21 -16.89 -33.31 31.79
CA GLY A 21 -18.18 -33.31 32.49
C GLY A 21 -18.20 -32.12 33.47
N ALA A 22 -19.30 -31.35 33.50
CA ALA A 22 -19.61 -30.22 34.40
C ALA A 22 -18.79 -28.92 34.20
N GLY A 23 -19.34 -27.70 34.17
CA GLY A 23 -20.61 -27.19 34.69
C GLY A 23 -20.33 -26.26 35.87
N ALA A 24 -20.29 -24.94 35.66
CA ALA A 24 -20.56 -23.93 36.70
C ALA A 24 -20.64 -22.52 36.10
N ALA A 25 -21.81 -21.91 36.26
CA ALA A 25 -22.08 -20.49 36.10
C ALA A 25 -21.89 -19.77 37.45
N ALA A 26 -21.37 -18.54 37.42
CA ALA A 26 -21.56 -17.50 38.45
C ALA A 26 -21.10 -16.17 37.80
N ALA A 27 -21.99 -15.24 37.44
CA ALA A 27 -22.73 -14.31 38.31
C ALA A 27 -21.88 -13.12 38.79
N LEU A 28 -22.15 -11.96 38.16
CA LEU A 28 -22.51 -10.66 38.75
C LEU A 28 -21.61 -10.03 39.82
N GLY A 29 -21.25 -8.75 39.61
CA GLY A 29 -21.08 -7.82 40.73
C GLY A 29 -20.25 -6.57 40.43
N PRO A 30 -20.81 -5.33 40.49
CA PRO A 30 -20.18 -4.11 39.99
C PRO A 30 -19.72 -3.15 41.10
N GLY A 31 -19.02 -2.07 40.71
CA GLY A 31 -18.74 -0.90 41.55
C GLY A 31 -17.25 -0.53 41.59
N GLY A 32 -16.82 0.73 41.57
CA GLY A 32 -17.55 1.99 41.55
C GLY A 32 -16.58 3.16 41.37
N THR A 33 -17.05 4.15 40.63
CA THR A 33 -16.90 5.62 40.81
C THR A 33 -15.55 6.34 40.69
N PRO A 34 -15.60 7.64 40.30
CA PRO A 34 -14.51 8.34 39.59
C PRO A 34 -13.80 9.41 40.44
N GLY A 35 -12.55 9.72 40.08
CA GLY A 35 -11.79 10.84 40.62
C GLY A 35 -12.02 12.17 39.87
N PRO A 36 -11.84 13.34 40.53
CA PRO A 36 -12.39 14.64 40.13
C PRO A 36 -11.49 15.44 39.14
N PRO A 37 -11.99 16.56 38.58
CA PRO A 37 -11.41 17.23 37.41
C PRO A 37 -10.34 18.25 37.78
N VAL A 38 -9.31 18.38 36.93
CA VAL A 38 -8.33 19.48 37.05
C VAL A 38 -8.58 20.51 35.96
N ARG A 39 -8.70 21.74 36.45
CA ARG A 39 -9.16 22.99 35.86
C ARG A 39 -8.14 23.60 34.89
N MET A 40 -8.62 24.11 33.76
CA MET A 40 -7.90 25.01 32.86
C MET A 40 -7.57 26.36 33.54
N GLY A 41 -6.40 26.92 33.20
CA GLY A 41 -5.98 28.29 33.50
C GLY A 41 -4.69 28.66 32.73
N PRO A 42 -4.40 29.95 32.48
CA PRO A 42 -4.33 30.49 31.11
C PRO A 42 -2.92 30.79 30.57
N ALA A 43 -2.88 31.02 29.25
CA ALA A 43 -1.75 31.58 28.51
C ALA A 43 -1.51 33.07 28.84
N PRO A 44 -0.29 33.60 28.68
CA PRO A 44 -0.04 35.03 28.52
C PRO A 44 0.10 35.41 27.02
N GLY A 45 -0.62 36.47 26.63
CA GLY A 45 -0.31 37.30 25.45
C GLY A 45 0.94 38.16 25.69
N GLN A 46 1.33 39.15 24.92
CA GLN A 46 0.91 39.79 23.67
C GLN A 46 2.12 40.68 23.27
N GLY A 47 2.26 41.02 21.99
CA GLY A 47 3.15 42.09 21.51
C GLY A 47 3.03 42.20 19.98
N LEU A 48 2.05 42.93 19.43
CA LEU A 48 2.04 44.38 19.14
C LEU A 48 3.26 44.85 18.34
N TYR A 49 3.07 45.07 17.03
CA TYR A 49 3.56 46.26 16.31
C TYR A 49 2.64 46.54 15.11
N ARG A 50 2.21 47.80 14.98
CA ARG A 50 1.30 48.34 13.97
C ARG A 50 1.97 49.55 13.29
N SER A 51 2.13 49.48 11.96
CA SER A 51 2.08 50.58 10.93
C SER A 51 3.09 51.75 11.03
N PRO A 52 3.40 52.52 9.94
CA PRO A 52 2.48 52.99 8.88
C PRO A 52 2.98 53.09 7.40
N MET A 53 2.00 53.33 6.51
CA MET A 53 2.10 53.75 5.10
C MET A 53 2.60 55.21 4.95
N PRO A 54 3.06 55.64 3.76
CA PRO A 54 2.23 56.37 2.76
C PRO A 54 2.57 55.92 1.30
N GLY A 55 1.84 56.12 0.19
CA GLY A 55 0.75 57.00 -0.24
C GLY A 55 1.07 57.54 -1.67
N ALA A 56 0.08 57.55 -2.60
CA ALA A 56 0.03 58.13 -3.97
C ALA A 56 0.63 57.31 -5.16
N ALA A 57 0.14 57.32 -6.41
CA ALA A 57 -1.09 57.72 -7.11
C ALA A 57 -1.03 57.15 -8.57
N TYR A 58 -2.21 57.01 -9.22
CA TYR A 58 -2.64 56.54 -10.57
C TYR A 58 -1.76 56.83 -11.84
N PRO A 59 -2.10 56.38 -13.09
CA PRO A 59 -3.32 55.70 -13.60
C PRO A 59 -3.12 54.49 -14.55
N ARG A 60 -4.26 53.90 -14.92
CA ARG A 60 -4.51 52.76 -15.84
C ARG A 60 -5.19 53.25 -17.13
N PRO A 61 -4.89 52.66 -18.29
CA PRO A 61 -5.87 52.40 -19.37
C PRO A 61 -5.90 50.86 -19.64
N GLY A 62 -6.96 50.12 -19.96
CA GLY A 62 -8.20 50.41 -20.69
C GLY A 62 -8.18 49.59 -22.00
N MET A 63 -8.81 48.39 -22.05
CA MET A 63 -9.30 47.73 -23.28
C MET A 63 -10.06 46.40 -23.00
N LEU A 64 -11.08 46.17 -23.83
CA LEU A 64 -12.22 45.23 -23.72
C LEU A 64 -11.96 43.85 -24.39
N PRO A 65 -12.83 42.84 -24.17
CA PRO A 65 -12.61 41.45 -24.59
C PRO A 65 -13.11 41.16 -26.02
N GLY A 66 -12.29 40.48 -26.81
CA GLY A 66 -12.62 40.02 -28.16
C GLY A 66 -12.92 38.52 -28.22
N SER A 67 -14.14 38.21 -28.63
CA SER A 67 -14.65 36.88 -29.00
C SER A 67 -13.87 36.25 -30.16
N ARG A 68 -13.57 34.94 -30.08
CA ARG A 68 -13.19 34.13 -31.25
C ARG A 68 -14.01 32.84 -31.28
N MET A 69 -15.02 32.85 -32.15
CA MET A 69 -15.81 31.70 -32.57
C MET A 69 -15.06 30.95 -33.69
N THR A 70 -15.10 29.63 -33.66
CA THR A 70 -14.72 28.70 -34.73
C THR A 70 -15.96 28.26 -35.50
N PRO A 71 -16.02 28.32 -36.84
CA PRO A 71 -17.16 27.80 -37.58
C PRO A 71 -16.95 26.35 -38.03
N GLN A 72 -17.92 25.51 -37.66
CA GLN A 72 -18.15 24.15 -38.16
C GLN A 72 -19.23 24.26 -39.26
N GLY A 73 -18.93 23.83 -40.49
CA GLY A 73 -19.87 23.84 -41.62
C GLY A 73 -20.46 22.44 -41.89
N PRO A 74 -21.71 22.34 -42.39
CA PRO A 74 -22.36 21.07 -42.74
C PRO A 74 -22.15 20.71 -44.23
N SER A 75 -22.19 19.42 -44.57
CA SER A 75 -22.27 18.96 -45.96
C SER A 75 -23.38 17.92 -46.14
N MET A 76 -24.26 18.21 -47.09
CA MET A 76 -25.32 17.35 -47.62
C MET A 76 -24.77 16.19 -48.48
N GLY A 77 -25.51 15.07 -48.55
CA GLY A 77 -25.42 14.03 -49.62
C GLY A 77 -26.07 14.50 -50.95
N PRO A 78 -26.23 13.70 -52.04
CA PRO A 78 -26.59 12.25 -52.13
C PRO A 78 -25.90 11.52 -53.35
N PRO A 79 -26.47 10.49 -54.05
CA PRO A 79 -26.94 9.13 -53.67
C PRO A 79 -26.15 7.99 -54.39
N GLY A 80 -26.50 6.72 -54.11
CA GLY A 80 -25.70 5.51 -54.37
C GLY A 80 -25.79 4.83 -55.75
N TYR A 81 -25.10 3.70 -55.89
CA TYR A 81 -25.48 2.48 -56.66
C TYR A 81 -24.45 1.36 -56.39
N GLY A 82 -24.91 0.11 -56.44
CA GLY A 82 -24.20 -1.08 -55.93
C GLY A 82 -23.17 -1.72 -56.84
N GLY A 83 -22.76 -2.93 -56.45
CA GLY A 83 -21.96 -3.84 -57.29
C GLY A 83 -20.95 -4.66 -56.50
N ASN A 84 -21.28 -5.92 -56.23
CA ASN A 84 -20.29 -6.99 -56.03
C ASN A 84 -19.57 -7.22 -57.38
N PRO A 85 -18.34 -7.76 -57.43
CA PRO A 85 -18.25 -9.21 -57.57
C PRO A 85 -17.03 -9.90 -56.92
N SER A 86 -17.31 -11.16 -56.60
CA SER A 86 -16.48 -12.35 -56.39
C SER A 86 -15.20 -12.47 -57.24
N VAL A 87 -14.12 -13.08 -56.68
CA VAL A 87 -13.38 -14.26 -57.22
C VAL A 87 -12.55 -14.95 -56.11
N ARG A 88 -13.01 -16.13 -55.63
CA ARG A 88 -12.38 -17.51 -55.58
C ARG A 88 -10.84 -17.70 -55.37
N PRO A 89 -10.32 -18.93 -55.06
CA PRO A 89 -10.58 -19.89 -53.95
C PRO A 89 -9.31 -20.65 -53.43
N GLY A 90 -9.48 -21.54 -52.44
CA GLY A 90 -8.56 -22.69 -52.16
C GLY A 90 -8.50 -23.02 -50.66
N LEU A 91 -9.38 -23.84 -50.07
CA LEU A 91 -9.54 -25.31 -50.11
C LEU A 91 -8.52 -26.11 -49.26
N ALA A 92 -9.06 -26.68 -48.15
CA ALA A 92 -8.74 -27.95 -47.47
C ALA A 92 -7.32 -28.12 -46.85
N GLN A 93 -7.09 -28.84 -45.74
CA GLN A 93 -7.85 -29.93 -45.13
C GLN A 93 -7.34 -30.21 -43.68
N SER A 94 -8.24 -30.76 -42.87
CA SER A 94 -8.05 -31.81 -41.84
C SER A 94 -7.16 -31.63 -40.61
N GLY A 95 -7.72 -32.04 -39.47
CA GLY A 95 -7.05 -33.01 -38.59
C GLY A 95 -6.99 -32.61 -37.12
N MET A 96 -7.69 -33.38 -36.27
CA MET A 96 -7.79 -33.28 -34.82
C MET A 96 -6.44 -33.25 -34.08
N ASP A 97 -6.36 -32.54 -32.95
CA ASP A 97 -6.05 -33.17 -31.66
C ASP A 97 -6.41 -32.29 -30.44
N GLN A 98 -6.96 -32.93 -29.42
CA GLN A 98 -7.24 -32.34 -28.10
C GLN A 98 -6.08 -32.63 -27.14
N SER A 99 -5.95 -31.79 -26.12
CA SER A 99 -5.21 -32.05 -24.87
C SER A 99 -3.69 -31.86 -24.88
N ARG A 100 -3.26 -30.65 -24.46
CA ARG A 100 -2.24 -30.37 -23.41
C ARG A 100 -1.59 -29.01 -23.66
N LYS A 101 -2.07 -27.95 -23.02
CA LYS A 101 -1.24 -26.76 -22.72
C LYS A 101 -1.53 -26.22 -21.31
N ARG A 102 -0.44 -26.01 -20.59
CA ARG A 102 -0.29 -25.48 -19.23
C ARG A 102 -0.93 -24.08 -19.10
N PRO A 103 -1.47 -23.68 -17.94
CA PRO A 103 -1.77 -22.28 -17.67
C PRO A 103 -0.48 -21.51 -17.36
N ALA A 104 -0.30 -20.37 -18.03
CA ALA A 104 0.69 -19.35 -17.67
C ALA A 104 0.17 -18.50 -16.49
N PRO A 105 1.05 -17.95 -15.63
CA PRO A 105 0.64 -17.14 -14.48
C PRO A 105 0.31 -15.71 -14.91
N GLN A 106 -0.97 -15.42 -15.19
CA GLN A 106 -1.45 -14.06 -15.45
C GLN A 106 -2.70 -13.65 -14.63
N GLN A 107 -3.05 -14.38 -13.57
CA GLN A 107 -4.31 -14.15 -12.84
C GLN A 107 -4.25 -13.28 -11.56
N ILE A 108 -3.18 -12.52 -11.32
CA ILE A 108 -3.14 -11.60 -10.15
C ILE A 108 -3.41 -10.13 -10.53
N GLN A 109 -3.49 -9.79 -11.82
CA GLN A 109 -3.64 -8.38 -12.23
C GLN A 109 -5.08 -7.93 -12.56
N GLN A 110 -6.08 -8.83 -12.53
CA GLN A 110 -7.48 -8.47 -12.83
C GLN A 110 -8.34 -8.11 -11.62
N VAL A 111 -7.92 -8.40 -10.38
CA VAL A 111 -8.69 -8.03 -9.18
C VAL A 111 -8.42 -6.57 -8.74
N GLN A 112 -7.38 -5.93 -9.26
CA GLN A 112 -7.00 -4.57 -8.85
C GLN A 112 -7.49 -3.45 -9.78
N GLN A 113 -8.12 -3.76 -10.92
CA GLN A 113 -8.72 -2.73 -11.81
C GLN A 113 -10.24 -2.59 -11.64
N GLN A 114 -10.96 -3.62 -11.21
CA GLN A 114 -12.40 -3.51 -10.94
C GLN A 114 -12.73 -2.73 -9.65
N ALA A 115 -11.82 -2.68 -8.68
CA ALA A 115 -11.99 -1.85 -7.48
C ALA A 115 -11.75 -0.34 -7.73
N VAL A 116 -11.13 0.03 -8.86
CA VAL A 116 -10.83 1.44 -9.19
C VAL A 116 -11.94 2.05 -10.06
N GLN A 117 -12.57 1.28 -10.95
CA GLN A 117 -13.69 1.77 -11.77
C GLN A 117 -15.01 1.88 -10.99
N ASN A 118 -15.25 0.99 -10.01
CA ASN A 118 -16.47 1.05 -9.19
C ASN A 118 -16.43 2.15 -8.10
N ARG A 119 -15.27 2.78 -7.87
CA ARG A 119 -15.15 3.95 -7.01
C ARG A 119 -15.60 5.25 -7.70
N ASN A 120 -15.61 5.30 -9.02
CA ASN A 120 -15.95 6.52 -9.76
C ASN A 120 -17.45 6.73 -10.00
N HIS A 121 -18.29 5.70 -9.88
CA HIS A 121 -19.74 5.84 -10.09
C HIS A 121 -20.51 6.19 -8.80
N ASN A 122 -19.96 5.89 -7.62
CA ASN A 122 -20.51 6.32 -6.32
C ASN A 122 -19.85 7.59 -5.75
N ALA A 123 -18.95 8.23 -6.50
CA ALA A 123 -18.14 9.36 -6.04
C ALA A 123 -18.47 10.70 -6.70
N LYS A 124 -19.75 11.01 -6.92
CA LYS A 124 -20.19 12.34 -6.47
C LYS A 124 -20.21 12.26 -4.95
N LYS A 125 -19.03 12.36 -4.31
CA LYS A 125 -18.95 12.58 -2.87
C LYS A 125 -19.87 13.76 -2.56
N LYS A 126 -21.04 13.48 -1.98
CA LYS A 126 -21.92 14.50 -1.40
C LYS A 126 -21.02 15.37 -0.54
N LYS A 127 -20.95 16.66 -0.87
CA LYS A 127 -19.87 17.54 -0.42
C LYS A 127 -20.03 17.75 1.09
N MET A 128 -18.94 18.03 1.81
CA MET A 128 -19.03 18.51 3.20
C MET A 128 -19.95 19.71 3.36
N ALA A 129 -20.18 20.48 2.28
CA ALA A 129 -21.14 21.58 2.23
C ALA A 129 -22.58 21.12 2.58
N ASP A 130 -22.91 19.86 2.29
CA ASP A 130 -24.25 19.31 2.49
C ASP A 130 -24.52 18.88 3.94
N LYS A 131 -23.47 18.86 4.78
CA LYS A 131 -23.56 18.61 6.24
C LYS A 131 -23.56 19.91 7.07
N ILE A 132 -23.48 21.09 6.44
CA ILE A 132 -23.37 22.38 7.16
C ILE A 132 -24.72 23.06 7.20
N LEU A 133 -25.19 23.39 8.42
CA LEU A 133 -26.41 24.18 8.59
C LEU A 133 -26.18 25.66 8.22
N PRO A 134 -27.08 26.29 7.44
CA PRO A 134 -27.01 27.72 7.14
C PRO A 134 -26.98 28.60 8.40
N GLN A 135 -26.27 29.72 8.35
CA GLN A 135 -26.15 30.67 9.48
C GLN A 135 -27.50 31.14 10.03
N ARG A 136 -28.48 31.43 9.15
CA ARG A 136 -29.82 31.86 9.55
C ARG A 136 -30.59 30.83 10.39
N ILE A 137 -30.23 29.54 10.29
CA ILE A 137 -30.84 28.49 11.12
C ILE A 137 -30.29 28.55 12.55
N ARG A 138 -29.05 29.04 12.74
CA ARG A 138 -28.45 29.20 14.06
C ARG A 138 -29.13 30.25 14.92
N GLU A 139 -29.63 31.30 14.29
CA GLU A 139 -30.40 32.33 14.98
C GLU A 139 -31.77 31.82 15.45
N LEU A 140 -32.30 30.78 14.79
CA LEU A 140 -33.60 30.18 15.12
C LEU A 140 -33.50 29.03 16.11
N VAL A 141 -32.40 28.26 16.08
CA VAL A 141 -32.18 27.08 16.91
C VAL A 141 -30.75 27.12 17.47
N PRO A 142 -30.54 27.65 18.69
CA PRO A 142 -29.23 27.75 19.32
C PRO A 142 -28.47 26.42 19.46
N GLU A 143 -29.21 25.31 19.61
CA GLU A 143 -28.68 23.94 19.69
C GLU A 143 -27.95 23.50 18.41
N SER A 144 -28.21 24.17 17.28
CA SER A 144 -27.46 23.93 16.03
C SER A 144 -25.97 24.23 16.15
N GLN A 145 -25.54 25.02 17.13
CA GLN A 145 -24.12 25.23 17.42
C GLN A 145 -23.46 23.95 17.96
N ALA A 146 -24.14 23.18 18.82
CA ALA A 146 -23.62 21.92 19.33
C ALA A 146 -23.42 20.90 18.20
N TYR A 147 -24.32 20.86 17.21
CA TYR A 147 -24.15 20.04 16.00
C TYR A 147 -22.89 20.43 15.20
N MET A 148 -22.64 21.73 15.02
CA MET A 148 -21.45 22.21 14.32
C MET A 148 -20.15 21.87 15.08
N ASP A 149 -20.17 21.93 16.41
CA ASP A 149 -19.04 21.55 17.25
C ASP A 149 -18.76 20.04 17.18
N LEU A 150 -19.81 19.21 17.15
CA LEU A 150 -19.70 17.77 16.90
C LEU A 150 -19.11 17.46 15.52
N LEU A 151 -19.52 18.18 14.47
CA LEU A 151 -18.96 18.03 13.13
C LEU A 151 -17.47 18.42 13.09
N ALA A 152 -17.07 19.46 13.82
CA ALA A 152 -15.67 19.86 13.94
C ALA A 152 -14.84 18.80 14.71
N PHE A 153 -15.41 18.24 15.78
CA PHE A 153 -14.81 17.17 16.54
C PHE A 153 -14.65 15.88 15.69
N GLU A 154 -15.68 15.49 14.95
CA GLU A 154 -15.65 14.36 14.00
C GLU A 154 -14.51 14.53 12.98
N ARG A 155 -14.40 15.70 12.32
CA ARG A 155 -13.29 15.99 11.39
C ARG A 155 -11.91 15.79 12.02
N LYS A 156 -11.74 16.25 13.27
CA LYS A 156 -10.46 16.12 13.99
C LYS A 156 -10.17 14.66 14.34
N LEU A 157 -11.19 13.93 14.74
CA LEU A 157 -11.11 12.50 15.04
C LEU A 157 -10.75 11.71 13.78
N ASP A 158 -11.45 11.93 12.66
CA ASP A 158 -11.16 11.31 11.35
C ASP A 158 -9.74 11.59 10.88
N GLN A 159 -9.28 12.85 11.00
CA GLN A 159 -7.92 13.21 10.65
C GLN A 159 -6.91 12.44 11.52
N THR A 160 -7.18 12.29 12.81
CA THR A 160 -6.32 11.58 13.75
C THR A 160 -6.29 10.08 13.44
N ILE A 161 -7.45 9.47 13.19
CA ILE A 161 -7.56 8.05 12.80
C ILE A 161 -6.82 7.80 11.49
N MET A 162 -7.04 8.63 10.47
CA MET A 162 -6.40 8.48 9.17
C MET A 162 -4.88 8.61 9.28
N ARG A 163 -4.40 9.61 10.04
CA ARG A 163 -2.97 9.75 10.34
C ARG A 163 -2.43 8.50 11.02
N LYS A 164 -3.10 8.02 12.08
CA LYS A 164 -2.66 6.81 12.80
C LYS A 164 -2.69 5.54 11.93
N ARG A 165 -3.67 5.38 11.03
CA ARG A 165 -3.66 4.30 10.02
C ARG A 165 -2.44 4.39 9.13
N LEU A 166 -2.09 5.58 8.64
CA LEU A 166 -0.90 5.78 7.81
C LEU A 166 0.38 5.51 8.59
N ASP A 167 0.49 5.97 9.84
CA ASP A 167 1.63 5.69 10.72
C ASP A 167 1.81 4.17 10.92
N ILE A 168 0.72 3.44 11.19
CA ILE A 168 0.71 1.97 11.31
C ILE A 168 1.13 1.32 9.99
N GLN A 169 0.56 1.77 8.87
CA GLN A 169 0.90 1.24 7.54
C GLN A 169 2.37 1.48 7.19
N GLU A 170 2.94 2.63 7.55
CA GLU A 170 4.35 2.94 7.36
C GLU A 170 5.23 2.10 8.29
N ALA A 171 4.85 1.96 9.56
CA ALA A 171 5.56 1.09 10.50
C ALA A 171 5.60 -0.36 10.00
N LEU A 172 4.51 -0.87 9.42
CA LEU A 172 4.44 -2.22 8.86
C LEU A 172 5.31 -2.45 7.62
N LYS A 173 5.75 -1.39 6.92
CA LYS A 173 6.72 -1.52 5.82
C LYS A 173 8.09 -1.92 6.33
N ARG A 174 8.40 -1.64 7.60
CA ARG A 174 9.64 -2.08 8.24
C ARG A 174 9.38 -3.48 8.83
N PRO A 175 10.09 -4.53 8.39
CA PRO A 175 9.95 -5.84 9.00
C PRO A 175 10.30 -5.74 10.49
N ILE A 176 9.31 -5.91 11.36
CA ILE A 176 9.53 -6.01 12.80
C ILE A 176 9.99 -7.44 13.03
N LYS A 177 11.28 -7.58 13.34
CA LYS A 177 11.91 -8.87 13.59
C LYS A 177 12.30 -8.96 15.06
N GLN A 178 12.03 -10.10 15.65
CA GLN A 178 12.44 -10.43 17.01
C GLN A 178 13.59 -11.44 16.96
N LYS A 179 14.63 -11.22 17.76
CA LYS A 179 15.67 -12.23 17.98
C LYS A 179 15.14 -13.33 18.90
N ARG A 180 15.27 -14.57 18.48
CA ARG A 180 14.91 -15.77 19.24
C ARG A 180 16.08 -16.76 19.22
N LYS A 181 16.15 -17.64 20.21
CA LYS A 181 17.17 -18.69 20.24
C LYS A 181 16.68 -19.92 19.48
N LEU A 182 17.42 -20.33 18.47
CA LEU A 182 17.27 -21.62 17.80
C LEU A 182 18.29 -22.58 18.41
N ARG A 183 17.80 -23.66 19.03
CA ARG A 183 18.66 -24.72 19.57
C ARG A 183 18.90 -25.78 18.50
N ILE A 184 20.15 -26.09 18.26
CA ILE A 184 20.62 -27.10 17.31
C ILE A 184 21.13 -28.29 18.10
N PHE A 185 20.67 -29.47 17.72
CA PHE A 185 21.06 -30.75 18.30
C PHE A 185 21.89 -31.51 17.27
N ILE A 186 23.10 -31.89 17.66
CA ILE A 186 23.96 -32.78 16.86
C ILE A 186 24.15 -34.06 17.65
N SER A 187 23.66 -35.16 17.11
CA SER A 187 23.76 -36.49 17.72
C SER A 187 24.26 -37.50 16.71
N ASN A 188 25.09 -38.43 17.16
CA ASN A 188 25.58 -39.54 16.36
C ASN A 188 25.16 -40.89 16.96
N THR A 189 24.78 -41.82 16.10
CA THR A 189 24.47 -43.21 16.46
C THR A 189 25.38 -44.14 15.67
N PHE A 190 25.99 -45.12 16.32
CA PHE A 190 26.82 -46.14 15.66
C PHE A 190 26.12 -47.50 15.67
N ASN A 191 26.02 -48.11 14.50
CA ASN A 191 25.46 -49.44 14.30
C ASN A 191 26.61 -50.41 13.96
N PRO A 192 26.98 -51.31 14.89
CA PRO A 192 28.04 -52.27 14.65
C PRO A 192 27.64 -53.31 13.59
N ALA A 193 28.64 -53.90 12.92
CA ALA A 193 28.43 -54.98 11.98
C ALA A 193 27.87 -56.21 12.70
N LYS A 194 26.84 -56.86 12.13
CA LYS A 194 26.34 -58.16 12.61
C LYS A 194 26.78 -59.26 11.65
N SER A 195 27.44 -60.28 12.19
CA SER A 195 27.96 -61.44 11.45
C SER A 195 26.93 -62.55 11.22
N ASP A 196 25.79 -62.55 11.94
CA ASP A 196 24.82 -63.64 11.90
C ASP A 196 23.48 -63.20 11.31
N ALA A 197 23.31 -63.42 10.01
CA ALA A 197 22.01 -63.59 9.39
C ALA A 197 21.98 -65.00 8.78
N GLU A 198 21.07 -65.86 9.24
CA GLU A 198 20.85 -67.19 8.65
C GLU A 198 20.42 -67.14 7.17
N ASP A 199 20.17 -65.94 6.63
CA ASP A 199 19.85 -65.64 5.23
C ASP A 199 20.98 -64.87 4.47
N GLY A 200 22.24 -64.98 4.89
CA GLY A 200 23.40 -64.71 4.02
C GLY A 200 23.74 -63.24 3.68
N GLU A 201 23.10 -62.25 4.27
CA GLU A 201 23.44 -60.82 4.07
C GLU A 201 23.99 -60.20 5.36
N GLY A 202 25.32 -60.27 5.54
CA GLY A 202 26.02 -59.62 6.66
C GLY A 202 25.86 -58.09 6.61
N THR A 203 25.66 -57.45 7.76
CA THR A 203 25.48 -55.98 7.82
C THR A 203 26.83 -55.29 8.06
N VAL A 204 27.14 -54.28 7.25
CA VAL A 204 28.37 -53.48 7.40
C VAL A 204 28.21 -52.46 8.52
N ALA A 205 29.26 -52.26 9.32
CA ALA A 205 29.30 -51.24 10.36
C ALA A 205 29.01 -49.86 9.75
N SER A 206 28.14 -49.09 10.40
CA SER A 206 27.73 -47.78 9.90
C SER A 206 27.46 -46.81 11.03
N TRP A 207 27.75 -45.54 10.78
CA TRP A 207 27.36 -44.45 11.66
C TRP A 207 26.27 -43.62 11.02
N GLU A 208 25.53 -42.92 11.86
CA GLU A 208 24.46 -42.02 11.51
C GLU A 208 24.61 -40.71 12.27
N LEU A 209 24.68 -39.60 11.54
CA LEU A 209 24.72 -38.26 12.10
C LEU A 209 23.35 -37.59 11.90
N ARG A 210 22.79 -37.03 12.96
CA ARG A 210 21.57 -36.21 12.92
C ARG A 210 21.88 -34.79 13.34
N VAL A 211 21.45 -33.85 12.51
CA VAL A 211 21.47 -32.41 12.78
C VAL A 211 20.03 -31.93 12.80
N GLU A 212 19.49 -31.71 13.99
CA GLU A 212 18.12 -31.27 14.21
C GLU A 212 18.11 -29.90 14.85
N GLY A 213 16.97 -29.20 14.81
CA GLY A 213 16.84 -27.99 15.61
C GLY A 213 15.43 -27.58 15.94
N ARG A 214 15.32 -26.77 16.98
CA ARG A 214 14.05 -26.33 17.54
C ARG A 214 14.17 -24.89 18.03
N LEU A 215 13.21 -24.07 17.63
CA LEU A 215 13.09 -22.71 18.16
C LEU A 215 12.69 -22.78 19.64
N LEU A 216 13.46 -22.13 20.50
CA LEU A 216 13.14 -22.01 21.91
C LEU A 216 12.03 -20.96 22.07
N GLU A 217 10.88 -21.40 22.55
CA GLU A 217 9.77 -20.53 22.91
C GLU A 217 9.95 -20.05 24.35
N ASP A 218 9.62 -18.78 24.59
CA ASP A 218 9.61 -18.22 25.93
C ASP A 218 8.34 -18.70 26.64
N SER A 219 8.50 -19.52 27.67
CA SER A 219 7.40 -20.26 28.32
C SER A 219 6.33 -19.36 28.95
N ALA A 220 6.60 -18.06 29.10
CA ALA A 220 5.65 -17.08 29.61
C ALA A 220 4.61 -16.61 28.56
N LEU A 221 4.89 -16.76 27.27
CA LEU A 221 4.05 -16.23 26.17
C LEU A 221 3.23 -17.32 25.43
N SER A 222 3.46 -18.60 25.71
CA SER A 222 2.98 -19.73 24.90
C SER A 222 1.53 -20.17 25.15
N LYS A 223 0.84 -19.65 26.19
CA LYS A 223 -0.52 -20.11 26.54
C LYS A 223 -1.62 -19.71 25.55
N TYR A 224 -1.36 -18.76 24.64
CA TYR A 224 -2.37 -18.24 23.72
C TYR A 224 -2.22 -18.69 22.25
N ASP A 225 -1.16 -19.43 21.90
CA ASP A 225 -0.79 -19.61 20.48
C ASP A 225 -0.35 -21.04 20.13
N ALA A 226 -1.00 -22.05 20.72
CA ALA A 226 -0.70 -23.47 20.50
C ALA A 226 -1.12 -24.00 19.11
N THR A 227 -1.83 -23.20 18.32
CA THR A 227 -2.39 -23.57 17.00
C THR A 227 -1.58 -23.07 15.81
N LYS A 228 -0.49 -22.32 16.01
CA LYS A 228 0.37 -21.88 14.89
C LYS A 228 1.40 -22.94 14.53
N GLN A 229 1.49 -23.23 13.22
CA GLN A 229 2.54 -24.05 12.63
C GLN A 229 3.91 -23.53 13.08
N LYS A 230 4.60 -24.34 13.90
CA LYS A 230 5.97 -24.07 14.32
C LYS A 230 6.86 -23.99 13.09
N ARG A 231 7.70 -22.95 13.01
CA ARG A 231 8.70 -22.84 11.96
C ARG A 231 9.65 -24.03 12.03
N LYS A 232 9.87 -24.65 10.88
CA LYS A 232 10.74 -25.81 10.72
C LYS A 232 12.21 -25.42 10.81
N PHE A 233 13.06 -26.31 11.31
CA PHE A 233 14.51 -26.07 11.43
C PHE A 233 15.15 -25.59 10.13
N SER A 234 14.87 -26.27 9.02
CA SER A 234 15.45 -25.94 7.71
C SER A 234 15.10 -24.51 7.27
N SER A 235 13.95 -23.95 7.70
CA SER A 235 13.43 -22.64 7.28
C SER A 235 14.34 -21.46 7.63
N PHE A 236 15.27 -21.65 8.56
CA PHE A 236 16.23 -20.62 8.98
C PHE A 236 17.51 -20.61 8.15
N PHE A 237 17.74 -21.62 7.31
CA PHE A 237 19.00 -21.80 6.58
C PHE A 237 18.80 -21.77 5.08
N LYS A 238 19.71 -21.08 4.40
CA LYS A 238 19.84 -21.09 2.95
C LYS A 238 20.58 -22.35 2.48
N SER A 239 21.53 -22.82 3.28
CA SER A 239 22.30 -24.02 3.00
C SER A 239 22.89 -24.61 4.26
N LEU A 240 23.13 -25.92 4.23
CA LEU A 240 23.83 -26.70 5.23
C LEU A 240 24.85 -27.57 4.51
N VAL A 241 26.09 -27.57 4.98
CA VAL A 241 27.17 -28.39 4.45
C VAL A 241 27.79 -29.17 5.59
N ILE A 242 27.96 -30.48 5.42
CA ILE A 242 28.68 -31.35 6.35
C ILE A 242 29.94 -31.81 5.64
N GLU A 243 31.08 -31.37 6.14
CA GLU A 243 32.40 -31.80 5.69
C GLU A 243 32.89 -32.91 6.61
N LEU A 244 33.17 -34.08 6.06
CA LEU A 244 33.76 -35.24 6.72
C LEU A 244 35.27 -35.26 6.46
N ASP A 245 35.99 -36.11 7.20
CA ASP A 245 37.42 -36.28 7.01
C ASP A 245 37.74 -36.75 5.57
N LYS A 246 38.47 -35.90 4.83
CA LYS A 246 38.79 -36.09 3.41
C LYS A 246 39.68 -37.32 3.18
N ASP A 247 40.53 -37.64 4.15
CA ASP A 247 41.45 -38.79 4.03
C ASP A 247 40.71 -40.13 4.16
N LEU A 248 39.56 -40.15 4.86
CA LEU A 248 38.74 -41.35 5.03
C LEU A 248 37.76 -41.57 3.86
N TYR A 249 37.12 -40.51 3.38
CA TYR A 249 36.03 -40.61 2.39
C TYR A 249 36.43 -40.20 0.97
N GLY A 250 37.65 -39.67 0.79
CA GLY A 250 38.13 -39.19 -0.49
C GLY A 250 37.48 -37.87 -0.93
N PRO A 251 37.97 -37.27 -2.04
CA PRO A 251 37.55 -35.94 -2.48
C PRO A 251 36.08 -35.85 -2.89
N ASP A 252 35.45 -36.94 -3.31
CA ASP A 252 34.09 -36.89 -3.86
C ASP A 252 32.99 -37.22 -2.83
N ASN A 253 33.30 -37.94 -1.75
CA ASN A 253 32.29 -38.40 -0.78
C ASN A 253 32.38 -37.74 0.59
N HIS A 254 33.41 -36.94 0.85
CA HIS A 254 33.59 -36.25 2.13
C HIS A 254 32.61 -35.07 2.34
N LEU A 255 31.94 -34.58 1.29
CA LEU A 255 31.00 -33.46 1.39
C LEU A 255 29.55 -33.93 1.26
N VAL A 256 28.70 -33.44 2.14
CA VAL A 256 27.25 -33.57 2.05
C VAL A 256 26.63 -32.18 2.09
N GLU A 257 26.03 -31.76 0.97
CA GLU A 257 25.50 -30.41 0.81
C GLU A 257 23.99 -30.42 0.64
N TRP A 258 23.33 -29.50 1.33
CA TRP A 258 21.93 -29.17 1.13
C TRP A 258 21.82 -27.68 0.83
N HIS A 259 21.13 -27.36 -0.26
CA HIS A 259 20.82 -25.99 -0.66
C HIS A 259 19.32 -25.81 -0.78
N ARG A 260 18.83 -24.72 -0.20
CA ARG A 260 17.44 -24.29 -0.33
C ARG A 260 17.15 -23.87 -1.77
N THR A 261 16.07 -24.42 -2.30
CA THR A 261 15.46 -24.04 -3.59
C THR A 261 14.00 -23.66 -3.38
N ALA A 262 13.39 -23.00 -4.37
CA ALA A 262 11.99 -22.54 -4.28
C ALA A 262 10.96 -23.66 -4.05
N THR A 263 11.31 -24.92 -4.35
CA THR A 263 10.45 -26.10 -4.18
C THR A 263 10.86 -26.99 -3.01
N THR A 264 11.77 -26.54 -2.16
CA THR A 264 12.29 -27.36 -1.05
C THR A 264 11.20 -27.57 0.01
N GLN A 265 11.00 -28.82 0.43
CA GLN A 265 10.15 -29.14 1.56
C GLN A 265 10.91 -28.89 2.87
N GLU A 266 10.27 -28.18 3.80
CA GLU A 266 10.88 -27.87 5.08
C GLU A 266 10.88 -29.08 6.04
N THR A 267 11.98 -29.27 6.75
CA THR A 267 12.22 -30.36 7.71
C THR A 267 12.76 -29.81 9.04
N ASP A 268 12.57 -30.58 10.12
CA ASP A 268 13.12 -30.26 11.45
C ASP A 268 14.54 -30.81 11.68
N GLY A 269 15.05 -31.61 10.74
CA GLY A 269 16.41 -32.12 10.82
C GLY A 269 16.89 -32.79 9.54
N PHE A 270 18.20 -33.04 9.51
CA PHE A 270 18.92 -33.73 8.46
C PHE A 270 19.62 -34.94 9.05
N GLN A 271 19.59 -36.04 8.31
CA GLN A 271 20.17 -37.32 8.72
C GLN A 271 21.12 -37.81 7.62
N VAL A 272 22.34 -38.15 7.99
CA VAL A 272 23.37 -38.68 7.09
C VAL A 272 23.85 -40.01 7.64
N LYS A 273 23.83 -41.05 6.82
CA LYS A 273 24.32 -42.39 7.17
C LYS A 273 25.41 -42.82 6.21
N ARG A 274 26.53 -43.31 6.73
CA ARG A 274 27.66 -43.83 5.95
C ARG A 274 28.24 -45.08 6.62
N PRO A 275 28.84 -46.00 5.84
CA PRO A 275 29.62 -47.10 6.40
C PRO A 275 30.92 -46.58 7.02
N GLY A 276 31.40 -47.30 8.04
CA GLY A 276 32.66 -47.01 8.73
C GLY A 276 32.63 -47.47 10.18
N ASP A 277 33.78 -47.89 10.68
CA ASP A 277 34.05 -48.42 12.02
C ASP A 277 35.13 -47.62 12.78
N VAL A 278 35.53 -46.47 12.23
CA VAL A 278 36.52 -45.56 12.81
C VAL A 278 35.85 -44.22 13.15
N ASN A 279 36.37 -43.54 14.17
CA ASN A 279 35.94 -42.18 14.52
C ASN A 279 36.17 -41.20 13.35
N VAL A 280 35.15 -40.40 13.03
CA VAL A 280 35.20 -39.45 11.92
C VAL A 280 35.06 -38.03 12.46
N ARG A 281 36.03 -37.16 12.16
CA ARG A 281 35.87 -35.73 12.41
C ARG A 281 34.97 -35.15 11.34
N CYS A 282 34.01 -34.33 11.75
CA CYS A 282 33.16 -33.60 10.82
C CYS A 282 32.98 -32.14 11.23
N THR A 283 32.80 -31.31 10.22
CA THR A 283 32.53 -29.88 10.35
C THR A 283 31.17 -29.61 9.74
N VAL A 284 30.24 -29.11 10.55
CA VAL A 284 28.91 -28.70 10.11
C VAL A 284 28.92 -27.20 9.88
N LEU A 285 28.72 -26.79 8.63
CA LEU A 285 28.60 -25.40 8.22
C LEU A 285 27.12 -25.08 8.00
N LEU A 286 26.63 -24.04 8.65
CA LEU A 286 25.24 -23.60 8.58
C LEU A 286 25.16 -22.17 8.04
N MET A 287 24.57 -22.01 6.86
CA MET A 287 24.38 -20.70 6.22
C MET A 287 22.96 -20.22 6.49
N LEU A 288 22.83 -19.21 7.35
CA LEU A 288 21.53 -18.59 7.67
C LEU A 288 20.90 -17.92 6.44
N ASP A 289 19.58 -18.03 6.33
CA ASP A 289 18.80 -17.31 5.31
C ASP A 289 18.32 -15.96 5.85
N TYR A 290 19.17 -14.94 5.67
CA TYR A 290 18.81 -13.59 6.07
C TYR A 290 17.81 -12.98 5.07
N GLN A 291 16.63 -12.59 5.57
CA GLN A 291 15.61 -11.93 4.76
C GLN A 291 15.19 -10.58 5.37
N PRO A 292 15.70 -9.43 4.92
CA PRO A 292 16.45 -9.21 3.68
C PRO A 292 17.89 -9.74 3.74
N PRO A 293 18.52 -10.00 2.57
CA PRO A 293 19.91 -10.42 2.51
C PRO A 293 20.84 -9.48 3.28
N GLN A 294 21.62 -10.06 4.19
CA GLN A 294 22.71 -9.38 4.87
C GLN A 294 24.04 -9.72 4.20
N PHE A 295 25.02 -8.84 4.38
CA PHE A 295 26.36 -8.96 3.81
C PHE A 295 27.39 -8.69 4.89
N LYS A 296 28.46 -9.48 4.89
CA LYS A 296 29.66 -9.19 5.67
C LYS A 296 30.44 -8.08 4.97
N LEU A 297 30.88 -7.08 5.72
CA LEU A 297 31.66 -5.97 5.17
C LEU A 297 33.14 -6.34 5.14
N ASP A 298 33.88 -5.76 4.19
CA ASP A 298 35.35 -5.74 4.22
C ASP A 298 35.84 -5.28 5.61
N PRO A 299 36.85 -5.92 6.22
CA PRO A 299 37.30 -5.60 7.57
C PRO A 299 37.66 -4.11 7.79
N ARG A 300 38.15 -3.42 6.76
CA ARG A 300 38.48 -1.98 6.84
C ARG A 300 37.21 -1.14 6.93
N LEU A 301 36.22 -1.45 6.10
CA LEU A 301 34.92 -0.78 6.11
C LEU A 301 34.12 -1.12 7.37
N ALA A 302 34.17 -2.37 7.82
CA ALA A 302 33.51 -2.83 9.04
C ALA A 302 34.00 -2.08 10.27
N ARG A 303 35.32 -1.86 10.38
CA ARG A 303 35.92 -1.08 11.47
C ARG A 303 35.52 0.39 11.41
N LEU A 304 35.47 0.97 10.21
CA LEU A 304 35.09 2.38 10.02
C LEU A 304 33.64 2.65 10.43
N LEU A 305 32.72 1.79 10.00
CA LEU A 305 31.29 1.96 10.25
C LEU A 305 30.84 1.37 11.59
N GLY A 306 31.67 0.55 12.25
CA GLY A 306 31.30 -0.21 13.44
C GLY A 306 30.28 -1.32 13.15
N ILE A 307 30.26 -1.84 11.92
CA ILE A 307 29.25 -2.80 11.44
C ILE A 307 29.95 -4.00 10.80
N HIS A 308 29.75 -5.20 11.35
CA HIS A 308 30.33 -6.42 10.78
C HIS A 308 29.46 -7.04 9.68
N THR A 309 28.16 -7.22 9.95
CA THR A 309 27.20 -7.84 9.02
C THR A 309 25.88 -7.10 9.07
N GLN A 310 25.40 -6.59 7.93
CA GLN A 310 24.13 -5.86 7.84
C GLN A 310 23.51 -5.91 6.44
N THR A 311 22.27 -5.41 6.31
CA THR A 311 21.63 -5.24 5.00
C THR A 311 22.23 -4.05 4.24
N ARG A 312 22.24 -4.14 2.90
CA ARG A 312 22.80 -3.08 2.04
C ARG A 312 22.24 -1.67 2.32
N PRO A 313 20.92 -1.46 2.53
CA PRO A 313 20.39 -0.14 2.87
C PRO A 313 20.95 0.42 4.18
N VAL A 314 21.09 -0.42 5.22
CA VAL A 314 21.64 -0.02 6.52
C VAL A 314 23.12 0.38 6.38
N ILE A 315 23.89 -0.37 5.59
CA ILE A 315 25.31 -0.05 5.33
C ILE A 315 25.45 1.29 4.60
N ILE A 316 24.64 1.53 3.57
CA ILE A 316 24.64 2.80 2.83
C ILE A 316 24.23 3.96 3.76
N GLN A 317 23.24 3.77 4.61
CA GLN A 317 22.81 4.77 5.58
C GLN A 317 23.92 5.08 6.60
N ALA A 318 24.61 4.06 7.12
CA ALA A 318 25.75 4.24 8.03
C ALA A 318 26.90 4.99 7.37
N LEU A 319 27.22 4.65 6.11
CA LEU A 319 28.23 5.36 5.33
C LEU A 319 27.84 6.82 5.08
N TRP A 320 26.57 7.08 4.75
CA TRP A 320 26.06 8.44 4.62
C TRP A 320 26.17 9.23 5.93
N GLN A 321 25.83 8.60 7.06
CA GLN A 321 25.97 9.21 8.39
C GLN A 321 27.43 9.55 8.70
N TYR A 322 28.37 8.66 8.36
CA TYR A 322 29.81 8.92 8.47
C TYR A 322 30.23 10.14 7.64
N ILE A 323 29.85 10.19 6.36
CA ILE A 323 30.15 11.32 5.45
C ILE A 323 29.62 12.64 6.01
N LYS A 324 28.41 12.65 6.57
CA LYS A 324 27.79 13.85 7.13
C LYS A 324 28.46 14.31 8.41
N THR A 325 28.72 13.39 9.34
CA THR A 325 29.35 13.70 10.63
C THR A 325 30.78 14.20 10.46
N HIS A 326 31.52 13.67 9.48
CA HIS A 326 32.88 14.09 9.15
C HIS A 326 32.94 15.25 8.13
N LYS A 327 31.79 15.80 7.72
CA LYS A 327 31.68 16.92 6.76
C LYS A 327 32.43 16.67 5.44
N LEU A 328 32.37 15.43 4.94
CA LEU A 328 33.08 14.99 3.75
C LEU A 328 32.31 15.26 2.44
N GLN A 329 31.10 15.82 2.53
CA GLN A 329 30.37 16.27 1.35
C GLN A 329 30.99 17.56 0.81
N ASP A 330 31.21 17.63 -0.49
CA ASP A 330 31.76 18.81 -1.16
C ASP A 330 30.79 20.01 -0.99
N PRO A 331 31.29 21.17 -0.51
CA PRO A 331 30.46 22.34 -0.24
C PRO A 331 29.95 23.02 -1.51
N HIS A 332 30.67 22.92 -2.63
CA HIS A 332 30.29 23.53 -3.91
C HIS A 332 29.46 22.56 -4.74
N GLU A 333 29.86 21.29 -4.78
CA GLU A 333 29.18 20.26 -5.57
C GLU A 333 28.60 19.16 -4.67
N ARG A 334 27.40 19.37 -4.14
CA ARG A 334 26.75 18.45 -3.17
C ARG A 334 26.55 17.01 -3.66
N GLU A 335 26.76 16.72 -4.94
CA GLU A 335 26.74 15.35 -5.49
C GLU A 335 28.04 14.56 -5.25
N PHE A 336 29.13 15.25 -4.88
CA PHE A 336 30.43 14.65 -4.62
C PHE A 336 30.75 14.52 -3.13
N VAL A 337 31.52 13.48 -2.84
CA VAL A 337 32.16 13.20 -1.56
C VAL A 337 33.66 13.34 -1.74
N ILE A 338 34.28 14.11 -0.86
CA ILE A 338 35.73 14.19 -0.72
C ILE A 338 36.11 13.11 0.29
N CYS A 339 36.73 12.04 -0.18
CA CYS A 339 37.10 10.92 0.68
C CYS A 339 38.21 11.35 1.63
N ASP A 340 38.06 11.04 2.92
CA ASP A 340 39.15 11.17 3.89
C ASP A 340 40.17 10.03 3.72
N LYS A 341 41.22 10.01 4.54
CA LYS A 341 42.29 9.00 4.46
C LYS A 341 41.73 7.57 4.55
N TYR A 342 40.68 7.34 5.34
CA TYR A 342 40.10 6.01 5.52
C TYR A 342 39.24 5.59 4.33
N LEU A 343 38.37 6.48 3.84
CA LEU A 343 37.55 6.22 2.65
C LEU A 343 38.42 6.10 1.40
N GLN A 344 39.51 6.85 1.29
CA GLN A 344 40.48 6.71 0.21
C GLN A 344 41.12 5.32 0.19
N GLN A 345 41.48 4.78 1.36
CA GLN A 345 42.04 3.43 1.46
C GLN A 345 41.03 2.32 1.11
N ILE A 346 39.74 2.56 1.35
CA ILE A 346 38.68 1.56 1.14
C ILE A 346 38.13 1.60 -0.29
N PHE A 347 37.85 2.79 -0.81
CA PHE A 347 37.23 3.00 -2.12
C PHE A 347 38.23 3.31 -3.24
N GLU A 348 39.52 3.46 -2.89
CA GLU A 348 40.63 3.74 -3.80
C GLU A 348 40.35 4.98 -4.67
N SER A 349 39.68 5.97 -4.08
CA SER A 349 39.31 7.21 -4.75
C SER A 349 39.41 8.39 -3.81
N GLN A 350 39.99 9.48 -4.30
CA GLN A 350 40.09 10.76 -3.58
C GLN A 350 38.76 11.52 -3.55
N ARG A 351 37.96 11.37 -4.62
CA ARG A 351 36.68 12.06 -4.81
C ARG A 351 35.73 11.16 -5.59
N MET A 352 34.47 11.05 -5.16
CA MET A 352 33.49 10.20 -5.84
C MET A 352 32.07 10.75 -5.74
N LYS A 353 31.21 10.42 -6.71
CA LYS A 353 29.78 10.78 -6.67
C LYS A 353 29.00 9.86 -5.73
N PHE A 354 27.93 10.37 -5.12
CA PHE A 354 27.02 9.54 -4.31
C PHE A 354 26.38 8.40 -5.10
N SER A 355 26.10 8.60 -6.40
CA SER A 355 25.54 7.58 -7.28
C SER A 355 26.50 6.41 -7.53
N GLU A 356 27.81 6.60 -7.39
CA GLU A 356 28.82 5.55 -7.56
C GLU A 356 28.97 4.68 -6.30
N ILE A 357 28.59 5.19 -5.12
CA ILE A 357 28.75 4.48 -3.83
C ILE A 357 28.14 3.08 -3.87
N PRO A 358 26.89 2.86 -4.31
CA PRO A 358 26.31 1.52 -4.32
C PRO A 358 27.13 0.53 -5.16
N GLN A 359 27.69 0.97 -6.29
CA GLN A 359 28.47 0.12 -7.19
C GLN A 359 29.84 -0.21 -6.59
N ARG A 360 30.57 0.79 -6.05
CA ARG A 360 31.86 0.54 -5.39
C ARG A 360 31.71 -0.28 -4.11
N LEU A 361 30.62 -0.06 -3.37
CA LEU A 361 30.31 -0.85 -2.18
C LEU A 361 30.13 -2.33 -2.52
N HIS A 362 29.61 -2.68 -3.70
CA HIS A 362 29.35 -4.07 -4.06
C HIS A 362 30.59 -4.98 -3.96
N ALA A 363 31.76 -4.47 -4.36
CA ALA A 363 33.04 -5.19 -4.27
C ALA A 363 33.53 -5.40 -2.82
N LEU A 364 33.02 -4.61 -1.88
CA LEU A 364 33.36 -4.64 -0.46
C LEU A 364 32.33 -5.43 0.39
N LEU A 365 31.31 -5.99 -0.25
CA LEU A 365 30.27 -6.79 0.38
C LEU A 365 30.49 -8.27 0.06
N MET A 366 30.73 -9.06 1.08
CA MET A 366 30.89 -10.51 1.00
C MET A 366 29.65 -11.22 1.56
N PRO A 367 29.40 -12.48 1.17
CA PRO A 367 28.41 -13.31 1.85
C PRO A 367 28.67 -13.37 3.36
N PRO A 368 27.62 -13.43 4.21
CA PRO A 368 27.78 -13.66 5.64
C PRO A 368 28.53 -14.96 5.91
N GLU A 369 29.34 -14.97 6.97
CA GLU A 369 30.07 -16.16 7.37
C GLU A 369 29.10 -17.26 7.84
N PRO A 370 29.35 -18.52 7.44
CA PRO A 370 28.61 -19.65 7.98
C PRO A 370 28.92 -19.82 9.47
N ILE A 371 27.94 -20.38 10.19
CA ILE A 371 28.17 -20.88 11.54
C ILE A 371 28.88 -22.22 11.41
N ILE A 372 30.05 -22.35 12.01
CA ILE A 372 30.91 -23.55 11.92
C ILE A 372 30.82 -24.29 13.25
N ILE A 373 30.45 -25.57 13.20
CA ILE A 373 30.39 -26.45 14.36
C ILE A 373 31.27 -27.67 14.08
N ASN A 374 32.32 -27.82 14.89
CA ASN A 374 33.20 -28.99 14.84
C ASN A 374 32.65 -30.09 15.73
N HIS A 375 32.54 -31.30 15.19
CA HIS A 375 32.03 -32.47 15.89
C HIS A 375 32.84 -33.72 15.54
N VAL A 376 32.86 -34.70 16.44
CA VAL A 376 33.53 -35.98 16.23
C VAL A 376 32.50 -37.09 16.37
N ILE A 377 32.29 -37.82 15.28
CA ILE A 377 31.43 -38.99 15.23
C ILE A 377 32.20 -40.14 15.90
N SER A 378 31.81 -40.47 17.13
CA SER A 378 32.40 -41.56 17.92
C SER A 378 31.72 -42.89 17.58
N VAL A 379 32.52 -43.95 17.44
CA VAL A 379 32.02 -45.34 17.29
C VAL A 379 31.87 -46.06 18.64
N ASP A 380 32.28 -45.43 19.74
CA ASP A 380 32.20 -46.02 21.09
C ASP A 380 30.72 -46.16 21.51
N PRO A 381 30.25 -47.38 21.89
CA PRO A 381 28.91 -47.61 22.44
C PRO A 381 28.54 -46.71 23.62
N ASN A 382 29.51 -46.26 24.41
CA ASN A 382 29.27 -45.39 25.57
C ASN A 382 28.96 -43.93 25.19
N ASP A 383 29.38 -43.48 24.00
CA ASP A 383 29.20 -42.10 23.54
C ASP A 383 27.91 -41.88 22.72
N GLN A 384 27.20 -42.95 22.36
CA GLN A 384 26.01 -42.91 21.48
C GLN A 384 24.82 -42.09 22.02
N LYS A 385 24.85 -41.65 23.29
CA LYS A 385 23.79 -40.83 23.91
C LYS A 385 24.17 -39.36 24.11
N LYS A 386 25.36 -38.94 23.67
CA LYS A 386 25.81 -37.54 23.84
C LYS A 386 25.29 -36.67 22.70
N THR A 387 24.17 -35.98 22.92
CA THR A 387 23.68 -34.95 22.01
C THR A 387 24.34 -33.61 22.33
N ALA A 388 25.15 -33.09 21.41
CA ALA A 388 25.69 -31.74 21.51
C ALA A 388 24.60 -30.71 21.20
N CYS A 389 24.46 -29.69 22.04
CA CYS A 389 23.44 -28.65 21.91
C CYS A 389 24.09 -27.29 21.71
N TYR A 390 23.69 -26.57 20.65
CA TYR A 390 24.19 -25.24 20.32
C TYR A 390 23.04 -24.25 20.16
N ASP A 391 23.10 -23.12 20.86
CA ASP A 391 22.08 -22.08 20.77
C ASP A 391 22.56 -20.94 19.88
N ILE A 392 21.81 -20.64 18.82
CA ILE A 392 22.10 -19.53 17.92
C ILE A 392 20.94 -18.52 17.91
N ASP A 393 21.25 -17.25 17.72
CA ASP A 393 20.22 -16.21 17.63
C ASP A 393 19.73 -16.10 16.17
N VAL A 394 18.42 -16.28 15.97
CA VAL A 394 17.74 -16.15 14.68
C VAL A 394 16.69 -15.06 14.72
N GLU A 395 16.48 -14.38 13.59
CA GLU A 395 15.44 -13.37 13.44
C GLU A 395 14.13 -14.00 12.97
N VAL A 396 13.05 -13.74 13.70
CA VAL A 396 11.69 -14.22 13.39
C VAL A 396 10.77 -13.04 13.20
N ASP A 397 9.83 -13.13 12.25
CA ASP A 397 8.81 -12.11 12.06
C ASP A 397 7.92 -12.00 13.30
N ASP A 398 7.64 -10.77 13.73
CA ASP A 398 6.76 -10.50 14.86
C ASP A 398 5.30 -10.85 14.51
N THR A 399 4.63 -11.58 15.40
CA THR A 399 3.22 -11.95 15.27
C THR A 399 2.29 -10.72 15.32
N LEU A 400 2.77 -9.60 15.88
CA LEU A 400 2.08 -8.31 15.89
C LEU A 400 1.77 -7.81 14.46
N LYS A 401 2.62 -8.14 13.48
CA LYS A 401 2.43 -7.75 12.07
C LYS A 401 1.09 -8.26 11.51
N THR A 402 0.71 -9.49 11.85
CA THR A 402 -0.56 -10.08 11.42
C THR A 402 -1.76 -9.41 12.09
N GLN A 403 -1.65 -9.12 13.40
CA GLN A 403 -2.70 -8.43 14.15
C GLN A 403 -2.91 -6.99 13.64
N MET A 404 -1.84 -6.25 13.41
CA MET A 404 -1.90 -4.89 12.86
C MET A 404 -2.46 -4.86 11.44
N ASN A 405 -2.12 -5.83 10.59
CA ASN A 405 -2.72 -5.97 9.26
C ASN A 405 -4.23 -6.24 9.35
N SER A 406 -4.67 -7.10 10.27
CA SER A 406 -6.08 -7.35 10.52
C SER A 406 -6.80 -6.07 10.97
N PHE A 407 -6.21 -5.28 11.87
CA PHE A 407 -6.75 -3.98 12.29
C PHE A 407 -6.90 -2.98 11.13
N LEU A 408 -5.88 -2.88 10.25
CA LEU A 408 -5.94 -1.98 9.09
C LEU A 408 -7.00 -2.36 8.06
N LEU A 409 -7.30 -3.65 7.95
CA LEU A 409 -8.27 -4.21 7.01
C LEU A 409 -9.70 -4.21 7.57
N SER A 410 -9.87 -4.02 8.87
CA SER A 410 -11.20 -3.95 9.47
C SER A 410 -11.97 -2.74 8.92
N THR A 411 -13.06 -3.03 8.21
CA THR A 411 -14.04 -2.04 7.74
C THR A 411 -15.40 -2.22 8.41
N ALA A 412 -15.45 -2.93 9.55
CA ALA A 412 -16.66 -3.46 10.16
C ALA A 412 -17.79 -2.41 10.34
N SER A 413 -17.44 -1.14 10.55
CA SER A 413 -18.42 -0.07 10.79
C SER A 413 -18.61 0.91 9.63
N GLN A 414 -17.94 0.74 8.48
CA GLN A 414 -18.07 1.73 7.38
C GLN A 414 -19.47 1.79 6.78
N GLN A 415 -20.17 0.65 6.72
CA GLN A 415 -21.50 0.60 6.13
C GLN A 415 -22.54 1.29 7.03
N GLU A 416 -22.45 1.09 8.34
CA GLU A 416 -23.31 1.76 9.32
C GLU A 416 -23.07 3.28 9.33
N ILE A 417 -21.81 3.71 9.29
CA ILE A 417 -21.45 5.14 9.18
C ILE A 417 -22.06 5.74 7.91
N ALA A 418 -21.97 5.05 6.76
CA ALA A 418 -22.56 5.53 5.52
C ALA A 418 -24.09 5.65 5.59
N THR A 419 -24.77 4.72 6.26
CA THR A 419 -26.21 4.79 6.50
C THR A 419 -26.59 5.97 7.40
N LEU A 420 -25.84 6.22 8.48
CA LEU A 420 -26.05 7.36 9.36
C LEU A 420 -25.79 8.69 8.65
N ASP A 421 -24.76 8.75 7.81
CA ASP A 421 -24.46 9.93 7.00
C ASP A 421 -25.59 10.31 6.04
N ASN A 422 -26.23 9.32 5.41
CA ASN A 422 -27.40 9.56 4.56
C ASN A 422 -28.58 10.11 5.37
N LYS A 423 -28.85 9.54 6.56
CA LYS A 423 -29.91 10.05 7.45
C LYS A 423 -29.66 11.48 7.91
N ILE A 424 -28.41 11.82 8.25
CA ILE A 424 -28.02 13.20 8.61
C ILE A 424 -28.33 14.14 7.45
N HIS A 425 -27.99 13.74 6.22
CA HIS A 425 -28.22 14.55 5.04
C HIS A 425 -29.73 14.77 4.75
N GLU A 426 -30.54 13.72 4.78
CA GLU A 426 -32.00 13.81 4.62
C GLU A 426 -32.64 14.73 5.68
N THR A 427 -32.15 14.66 6.92
CA THR A 427 -32.62 15.51 8.02
C THR A 427 -32.27 16.98 7.78
N ILE A 428 -31.04 17.27 7.31
CA ILE A 428 -30.62 18.65 6.99
C ILE A 428 -31.45 19.23 5.84
N GLU A 429 -31.73 18.43 4.81
CA GLU A 429 -32.59 18.85 3.70
C GLU A 429 -34.00 19.19 4.19
N THR A 430 -34.57 18.34 5.04
CA THR A 430 -35.87 18.59 5.68
C THR A 430 -35.87 19.89 6.50
N ILE A 431 -34.81 20.12 7.29
CA ILE A 431 -34.64 21.37 8.06
C ILE A 431 -34.61 22.59 7.14
N ASN A 432 -33.90 22.53 6.01
CA ASN A 432 -33.83 23.62 5.05
C ASN A 432 -35.19 23.88 4.36
N GLN A 433 -35.93 22.83 4.01
CA GLN A 433 -37.28 22.95 3.45
C GLN A 433 -38.23 23.62 4.46
N LEU A 434 -38.25 23.15 5.71
CA LEU A 434 -39.08 23.73 6.78
C LEU A 434 -38.71 25.18 7.06
N LYS A 435 -37.42 25.51 7.06
CA LYS A 435 -36.93 26.89 7.21
C LYS A 435 -37.43 27.79 6.07
N THR A 436 -37.40 27.30 4.83
CA THR A 436 -37.89 28.04 3.65
C THR A 436 -39.40 28.26 3.74
N GLN A 437 -40.17 27.22 4.10
CA GLN A 437 -41.62 27.33 4.32
C GLN A 437 -41.95 28.33 5.43
N ARG A 438 -41.20 28.30 6.54
CA ARG A 438 -41.37 29.27 7.63
C ARG A 438 -41.08 30.70 7.18
N GLU A 439 -39.97 30.93 6.46
CA GLU A 439 -39.62 32.26 5.94
C GLU A 439 -40.68 32.77 4.96
N PHE A 440 -41.20 31.91 4.08
CA PHE A 440 -42.31 32.23 3.16
C PHE A 440 -43.56 32.67 3.93
N MET A 441 -44.03 31.84 4.87
CA MET A 441 -45.23 32.12 5.67
C MET A 441 -45.07 33.39 6.51
N LEU A 442 -43.89 33.63 7.08
CA LEU A 442 -43.61 34.84 7.84
C LEU A 442 -43.54 36.09 6.96
N SER A 443 -42.99 35.99 5.75
CA SER A 443 -42.97 37.13 4.83
C SER A 443 -44.38 37.55 4.42
N PHE A 444 -45.26 36.57 4.15
CA PHE A 444 -46.68 36.82 3.91
C PHE A 444 -47.37 37.42 5.13
N ALA A 445 -47.16 36.87 6.32
CA ALA A 445 -47.78 37.39 7.55
C ALA A 445 -47.33 38.82 7.90
N ARG A 446 -46.13 39.23 7.49
CA ARG A 446 -45.56 40.56 7.78
C ARG A 446 -46.07 41.64 6.82
N ASP A 447 -46.18 41.34 5.52
CA ASP A 447 -46.71 42.24 4.51
C ASP A 447 -47.46 41.44 3.42
N PRO A 448 -48.75 41.13 3.64
CA PRO A 448 -49.51 40.29 2.71
C PRO A 448 -49.64 40.89 1.32
N GLN A 449 -49.81 42.22 1.22
CA GLN A 449 -50.07 42.89 -0.05
C GLN A 449 -48.81 43.00 -0.90
N GLY A 450 -47.69 43.46 -0.31
CA GLY A 450 -46.40 43.51 -0.99
C GLY A 450 -45.95 42.12 -1.40
N PHE A 451 -46.07 41.14 -0.49
CA PHE A 451 -45.72 39.75 -0.77
C PHE A 451 -46.48 39.15 -1.96
N ILE A 452 -47.82 39.31 -2.02
CA ILE A 452 -48.62 38.77 -3.14
C ILE A 452 -48.18 39.39 -4.46
N ASN A 453 -47.93 40.70 -4.50
CA ASN A 453 -47.47 41.37 -5.71
C ASN A 453 -46.10 40.85 -6.17
N ASP A 454 -45.14 40.77 -5.26
CA ASP A 454 -43.79 40.27 -5.57
C ASP A 454 -43.83 38.79 -5.98
N TRP A 455 -44.67 37.99 -5.32
CA TRP A 455 -44.88 36.59 -5.64
C TRP A 455 -45.46 36.41 -7.05
N LEU A 456 -46.51 37.15 -7.39
CA LEU A 456 -47.11 37.10 -8.74
C LEU A 456 -46.10 37.53 -9.81
N GLN A 457 -45.31 38.58 -9.56
CA GLN A 457 -44.25 39.00 -10.48
C GLN A 457 -43.18 37.91 -10.65
N SER A 458 -42.76 37.26 -9.56
CA SER A 458 -41.81 36.14 -9.62
C SER A 458 -42.38 34.98 -10.44
N GLN A 459 -43.61 34.54 -10.17
CA GLN A 459 -44.24 33.44 -10.89
C GLN A 459 -44.43 33.77 -12.38
N CYS A 460 -44.82 34.99 -12.72
CA CYS A 460 -44.89 35.44 -14.11
C CYS A 460 -43.52 35.42 -14.79
N ARG A 461 -42.44 35.81 -14.10
CA ARG A 461 -41.08 35.77 -14.64
C ARG A 461 -40.59 34.34 -14.86
N ASP A 462 -40.85 33.45 -13.89
CA ASP A 462 -40.50 32.04 -13.98
C ASP A 462 -41.24 31.37 -15.14
N LEU A 463 -42.54 31.64 -15.29
CA LEU A 463 -43.34 31.15 -16.40
C LEU A 463 -42.83 31.64 -17.76
N LYS A 464 -42.48 32.93 -17.89
CA LYS A 464 -41.88 33.47 -19.12
C LYS A 464 -40.57 32.77 -19.47
N THR A 465 -39.76 32.45 -18.45
CA THR A 465 -38.49 31.73 -18.62
C THR A 465 -38.73 30.28 -19.04
N MET A 466 -39.73 29.61 -18.48
CA MET A 466 -40.07 28.22 -18.85
C MET A 466 -40.69 28.09 -20.25
N THR A 467 -41.34 29.14 -20.73
CA THR A 467 -42.06 29.14 -22.02
C THR A 467 -41.25 29.77 -23.16
N ASP A 468 -40.01 30.21 -22.89
CA ASP A 468 -39.16 30.96 -23.82
C ASP A 468 -39.88 32.14 -24.49
N VAL A 469 -40.88 32.70 -23.82
CA VAL A 469 -41.63 33.86 -24.32
C VAL A 469 -40.74 35.09 -24.13
N VAL A 470 -40.12 35.50 -25.23
CA VAL A 470 -39.30 36.71 -25.30
C VAL A 470 -40.22 37.92 -25.38
N GLY A 471 -39.97 38.91 -24.53
CA GLY A 471 -40.74 40.16 -24.50
C GLY A 471 -41.91 40.14 -23.53
N ASN A 472 -42.64 41.26 -23.49
CA ASN A 472 -43.89 41.35 -22.74
C ASN A 472 -44.99 41.76 -23.73
N PRO A 473 -45.78 40.80 -24.26
CA PRO A 473 -46.79 41.08 -25.28
C PRO A 473 -47.78 42.18 -24.87
N GLU A 474 -48.04 42.33 -23.57
CA GLU A 474 -48.88 43.40 -23.02
C GLU A 474 -48.21 44.79 -23.09
N GLU A 475 -46.89 44.88 -22.87
CA GLU A 475 -46.16 46.15 -23.01
C GLU A 475 -45.99 46.52 -24.49
N GLU A 476 -45.73 45.53 -25.35
CA GLU A 476 -45.62 45.71 -26.81
C GLU A 476 -46.93 46.21 -27.46
N ARG A 477 -48.07 46.09 -26.78
CA ARG A 477 -49.35 46.65 -27.22
C ARG A 477 -49.53 48.12 -26.85
N ARG A 478 -48.70 48.67 -25.96
CA ARG A 478 -48.77 50.07 -25.54
C ARG A 478 -47.86 50.94 -26.39
N ALA A 479 -48.36 52.11 -26.80
CA ALA A 479 -47.60 53.04 -27.64
C ALA A 479 -46.28 53.49 -26.97
N GLU A 480 -46.28 53.65 -25.64
CA GLU A 480 -45.12 54.03 -24.82
C GLU A 480 -43.90 53.11 -24.99
N PHE A 481 -44.12 51.84 -25.33
CA PHE A 481 -43.06 50.87 -25.59
C PHE A 481 -42.20 51.27 -26.79
N TYR A 482 -42.81 51.86 -27.83
CA TYR A 482 -42.13 52.26 -29.07
C TYR A 482 -41.54 53.67 -29.02
N PHE A 483 -41.87 54.47 -27.99
CA PHE A 483 -41.25 55.78 -27.76
C PHE A 483 -39.92 55.70 -27.00
N GLN A 484 -39.46 54.49 -26.68
CA GLN A 484 -38.22 54.29 -25.95
C GLN A 484 -36.97 54.54 -26.84
N PRO A 485 -35.84 54.99 -26.26
CA PRO A 485 -34.64 55.34 -27.03
C PRO A 485 -34.07 54.21 -27.90
N TRP A 486 -34.28 52.95 -27.48
CA TRP A 486 -33.83 51.77 -28.23
C TRP A 486 -34.54 51.63 -29.58
N ALA A 487 -35.77 52.12 -29.73
CA ALA A 487 -36.56 51.95 -30.94
C ALA A 487 -35.92 52.68 -32.13
N GLN A 488 -35.47 53.92 -31.92
CA GLN A 488 -34.79 54.70 -32.97
C GLN A 488 -33.49 54.04 -33.39
N GLU A 489 -32.68 53.59 -32.43
CA GLU A 489 -31.42 52.90 -32.71
C GLU A 489 -31.66 51.56 -33.44
N ALA A 490 -32.66 50.79 -33.02
CA ALA A 490 -33.03 49.53 -33.65
C ALA A 490 -33.48 49.74 -35.11
N VAL A 491 -34.28 50.78 -35.38
CA VAL A 491 -34.69 51.15 -36.74
C VAL A 491 -33.49 51.56 -37.59
N CYS A 492 -32.59 52.39 -37.07
CA CYS A 492 -31.36 52.77 -37.79
C CYS A 492 -30.48 51.56 -38.13
N ARG A 493 -30.27 50.65 -37.17
CA ARG A 493 -29.50 49.41 -37.37
C ARG A 493 -30.18 48.49 -38.37
N TYR A 494 -31.50 48.37 -38.33
CA TYR A 494 -32.28 47.59 -39.30
C TYR A 494 -32.11 48.13 -40.72
N PHE A 495 -32.27 49.44 -40.91
CA PHE A 495 -32.08 50.08 -42.21
C PHE A 495 -30.64 49.93 -42.71
N TYR A 496 -29.65 50.15 -41.85
CA TYR A 496 -28.24 49.96 -42.22
C TYR A 496 -27.96 48.51 -42.65
N SER A 497 -28.46 47.53 -41.90
CA SER A 497 -28.35 46.11 -42.26
C SER A 497 -29.04 45.79 -43.57
N LYS A 498 -30.22 46.37 -43.84
CA LYS A 498 -30.94 46.18 -45.10
C LYS A 498 -30.22 46.78 -46.29
N VAL A 499 -29.64 47.96 -46.12
CA VAL A 499 -28.82 48.62 -47.15
C VAL A 499 -27.56 47.79 -47.44
N GLN A 500 -26.88 47.29 -46.41
CA GLN A 500 -25.72 46.41 -46.59
C GLN A 500 -26.08 45.07 -47.24
N GLN A 501 -27.21 44.48 -46.86
CA GLN A 501 -27.74 43.27 -47.51
C GLN A 501 -28.00 43.52 -49.00
N ARG A 502 -28.69 44.61 -49.33
CA ARG A 502 -28.96 44.97 -50.73
C ARG A 502 -27.69 45.26 -51.52
N ARG A 503 -26.73 45.92 -50.89
CA ARG A 503 -25.41 46.15 -51.48
C ARG A 503 -24.69 44.84 -51.76
N GLN A 504 -24.66 43.90 -50.81
CA GLN A 504 -24.08 42.57 -51.00
C GLN A 504 -24.78 41.77 -52.11
N GLU A 505 -26.11 41.81 -52.17
CA GLU A 505 -26.89 41.18 -53.24
C GLU A 505 -26.54 41.78 -54.61
N LEU A 506 -26.39 43.11 -54.69
CA LEU A 506 -25.98 43.79 -55.92
C LEU A 506 -24.53 43.50 -56.31
N GLU A 507 -23.60 43.50 -55.34
CA GLU A 507 -22.20 43.13 -55.56
C GLU A 507 -22.07 41.67 -56.04
N GLN A 508 -22.87 40.75 -55.47
CA GLN A 508 -22.97 39.37 -55.95
C GLN A 508 -23.56 39.27 -57.36
N ALA A 509 -24.65 40.00 -57.65
CA ALA A 509 -25.29 39.99 -58.97
C ALA A 509 -24.40 40.61 -60.07
N LEU A 510 -23.55 41.57 -59.72
CA LEU A 510 -22.61 42.23 -60.62
C LEU A 510 -21.25 41.49 -60.72
N GLY A 511 -21.09 40.36 -60.02
CA GLY A 511 -19.86 39.55 -60.06
C GLY A 511 -18.64 40.20 -59.40
N ILE A 512 -18.83 41.26 -58.62
CA ILE A 512 -17.76 42.00 -57.95
C ILE A 512 -17.40 41.24 -56.67
N ARG A 513 -16.46 40.29 -56.76
CA ARG A 513 -15.79 39.73 -55.57
C ARG A 513 -14.75 40.75 -55.11
N ASN A 514 -15.04 41.47 -54.03
CA ASN A 514 -14.00 42.19 -53.29
C ASN A 514 -12.96 41.14 -52.81
N THR A 515 -11.69 41.36 -53.18
CA THR A 515 -10.54 40.66 -52.62
C THR A 515 -10.18 41.24 -51.26
#